data_AF-A0A4U8S6M6-F1
#
_entry.id   AF-A0A4U8S6M6-F1
#
_cell.length_a   1.000
_cell.length_b   1.000
_cell.length_c   1.000
_cell.angle_alpha   90.00
_cell.angle_beta   90.00
_cell.angle_gamma   90.00
#
_symmetry.space_group_name_H-M   'P 1'
#
loop_
_entity.id
_entity.type
_entity.pdbx_description
1 polymer ?
#
loop_
_entity_poly.entity_id
_entity_poly.type
_entity_poly.pdbx_seq_one_letter_code
_entity_poly.pdbx_strand_id
1 'polypeptide(L)'
;MPYFGGFGLKGESALFKEILQDDMTNPYVAVGFDVGCVEALSYVQDCIRFKHRVQKLILLSPLFCPLLDSVDYENVQSYWALGVQPTHHFDTIKPYVQNHTPMLTKQHALFLFEWEKEMFDSLKKNGIEINVYLGGIDPLIESTEALDFFKAFASVWIYRHFAHLLC
;
A
#
# COMPACT_ATOMS: atom_id res chain seq x y z
N MET A 1 9.94 6.79 10.53
CA MET A 1 9.52 6.24 9.23
C MET A 1 8.38 7.09 8.65
N PRO A 2 8.55 7.79 7.51
CA PRO A 2 7.42 8.33 6.75
C PRO A 2 6.45 7.19 6.36
N TYR A 3 5.18 7.35 6.75
CA TYR A 3 4.11 6.40 6.50
C TYR A 3 2.96 7.09 5.76
N PHE A 4 2.51 6.47 4.68
CA PHE A 4 1.45 6.95 3.81
C PHE A 4 0.28 5.96 3.86
N GLY A 5 -0.87 6.46 4.29
CA GLY A 5 -1.99 5.62 4.70
C GLY A 5 -2.93 5.21 3.59
N GLY A 6 -3.76 4.20 3.90
CA GLY A 6 -4.78 3.68 3.00
C GLY A 6 -6.02 4.58 2.93
N PHE A 7 -6.92 4.28 2.00
CA PHE A 7 -8.11 5.08 1.74
C PHE A 7 -8.97 5.28 3.00
N GLY A 8 -9.13 6.53 3.47
CA GLY A 8 -10.04 6.85 4.58
C GLY A 8 -9.64 6.30 5.95
N LEU A 9 -8.39 5.84 6.13
CA LEU A 9 -7.86 5.37 7.40
C LEU A 9 -6.97 6.39 8.12
N LYS A 10 -6.80 6.21 9.42
CA LYS A 10 -5.83 6.96 10.24
C LYS A 10 -5.27 6.13 11.37
N GLY A 11 -3.93 6.12 11.46
CA GLY A 11 -3.21 5.45 12.54
C GLY A 11 -3.15 3.93 12.37
N GLU A 12 -3.54 3.44 11.21
CA GLU A 12 -3.59 2.04 10.80
C GLU A 12 -2.21 1.40 10.65
N SER A 13 -1.12 2.19 10.66
CA SER A 13 0.25 1.64 10.72
C SER A 13 0.46 0.68 11.89
N ALA A 14 -0.33 0.83 12.97
CA ALA A 14 -0.35 -0.09 14.10
C ALA A 14 -0.76 -1.54 13.75
N LEU A 15 -1.53 -1.74 12.67
CA LEU A 15 -1.94 -3.08 12.20
C LEU A 15 -0.77 -3.87 11.61
N PHE A 16 0.24 -3.18 11.10
CA PHE A 16 1.36 -3.77 10.38
C PHE A 16 2.62 -3.95 11.24
N LYS A 17 2.51 -3.83 12.57
CA LYS A 17 3.65 -3.91 13.50
C LYS A 17 4.49 -5.18 13.32
N GLU A 18 3.83 -6.32 13.14
CA GLU A 18 4.51 -7.62 12.96
C GLU A 18 5.26 -7.72 11.63
N ILE A 19 4.79 -7.01 10.60
CA ILE A 19 5.45 -6.93 9.29
C ILE A 19 6.61 -5.95 9.33
N LEU A 20 6.38 -4.77 9.93
CA LEU A 20 7.32 -3.65 9.90
C LEU A 20 8.46 -3.78 10.92
N GLN A 21 8.20 -4.38 12.09
CA GLN A 21 9.22 -4.64 13.12
C GLN A 21 10.14 -3.42 13.36
N ASP A 22 11.45 -3.61 13.21
CA ASP A 22 12.47 -2.58 13.42
C ASP A 22 12.33 -1.38 12.44
N ASP A 23 11.74 -1.58 11.26
CA ASP A 23 11.55 -0.53 10.26
C ASP A 23 10.64 0.60 10.77
N MET A 24 9.73 0.32 11.71
CA MET A 24 8.87 1.34 12.31
C MET A 24 9.63 2.52 12.91
N THR A 25 10.82 2.25 13.45
CA THR A 25 11.66 3.28 14.08
C THR A 25 12.71 3.84 13.13
N ASN A 26 12.88 3.25 11.94
CA ASN A 26 13.90 3.65 10.99
C ASN A 26 13.46 4.91 10.21
N PRO A 27 14.22 6.02 10.28
CA PRO A 27 13.87 7.24 9.55
C PRO A 27 14.15 7.15 8.04
N TYR A 28 14.91 6.14 7.59
CA TYR A 28 15.31 5.98 6.19
C TYR A 28 14.45 4.96 5.42
N VAL A 29 13.34 4.54 6.01
CA VAL A 29 12.36 3.64 5.40
C VAL A 29 11.10 4.46 5.13
N ALA A 30 10.58 4.37 3.91
CA ALA A 30 9.28 4.90 3.55
C ALA A 30 8.30 3.75 3.34
N VAL A 31 7.07 3.92 3.85
CA VAL A 31 6.05 2.87 3.79
C VAL A 31 4.76 3.44 3.27
N GLY A 32 4.17 2.77 2.30
CA GLY A 32 2.80 3.03 1.87
C GLY A 32 1.93 1.81 2.10
N PHE A 33 0.66 2.06 2.39
CA PHE A 33 -0.40 1.05 2.42
C PHE A 33 -1.50 1.43 1.43
N ASP A 34 -2.00 0.47 0.64
CA ASP A 34 -3.10 0.69 -0.30
C ASP A 34 -2.78 1.87 -1.25
N VAL A 35 -3.66 2.87 -1.41
CA VAL A 35 -3.43 4.08 -2.21
C VAL A 35 -2.22 4.90 -1.73
N GLY A 36 -1.85 4.79 -0.44
CA GLY A 36 -0.66 5.40 0.13
C GLY A 36 0.65 4.86 -0.46
N CYS A 37 0.63 3.70 -1.12
CA CYS A 37 1.79 3.16 -1.85
C CYS A 37 2.27 4.10 -2.96
N VAL A 38 1.35 4.79 -3.64
CA VAL A 38 1.68 5.76 -4.69
C VAL A 38 2.37 6.99 -4.10
N GLU A 39 1.86 7.48 -2.97
CA GLU A 39 2.47 8.61 -2.26
C GLU A 39 3.85 8.25 -1.70
N ALA A 40 4.02 7.03 -1.18
CA ALA A 40 5.32 6.54 -0.71
C ALA A 40 6.34 6.44 -1.84
N LEU A 41 5.94 5.93 -3.01
CA LEU A 41 6.80 5.90 -4.20
C LEU A 41 7.22 7.31 -4.61
N SER A 42 6.27 8.24 -4.70
CA SER A 42 6.54 9.65 -5.04
C SER A 42 7.51 10.30 -4.05
N TYR A 43 7.31 10.07 -2.75
CA TYR A 43 8.22 10.55 -1.70
C TYR A 43 9.65 10.03 -1.88
N VAL A 44 9.82 8.75 -2.21
CA VAL A 44 11.15 8.16 -2.46
C VAL A 44 11.81 8.76 -3.70
N GLN A 45 11.05 8.97 -4.78
CA GLN A 45 11.55 9.63 -6.00
C GLN A 45 12.00 11.07 -5.70
N ASP A 46 11.24 11.81 -4.89
CA ASP A 46 11.62 13.14 -4.45
C ASP A 46 12.88 13.11 -3.56
N CYS A 47 13.00 12.12 -2.67
CA CYS A 47 14.22 11.94 -1.89
C CYS A 47 15.45 11.74 -2.78
N ILE A 48 15.35 10.92 -3.82
CA ILE A 48 16.42 10.73 -4.81
C ILE A 48 16.75 12.06 -5.50
N ARG A 49 15.72 12.75 -6.02
CA ARG A 49 15.85 14.03 -6.73
C ARG A 49 16.54 15.11 -5.90
N PHE A 50 16.15 15.24 -4.64
CA PHE A 50 16.63 16.25 -3.72
C PHE A 50 17.79 15.78 -2.84
N LYS A 51 18.34 14.58 -3.11
CA LYS A 51 19.47 13.97 -2.40
C LYS A 51 19.22 13.80 -0.89
N HIS A 52 17.99 13.53 -0.51
CA HIS A 52 17.63 13.11 0.84
C HIS A 52 17.87 11.61 0.99
N ARG A 53 18.39 11.20 2.16
CA ARG A 53 18.69 9.80 2.41
C ARG A 53 17.39 9.01 2.60
N VAL A 54 17.22 8.01 1.75
CA VAL A 54 16.23 6.94 1.87
C VAL A 54 16.91 5.65 1.43
N GLN A 55 16.56 4.53 2.06
CA GLN A 55 17.23 3.24 1.85
C GLN A 55 16.25 2.15 1.45
N LYS A 56 15.00 2.25 1.90
CA LYS A 56 14.00 1.21 1.68
C LYS A 56 12.63 1.82 1.40
N LEU A 57 11.94 1.26 0.43
CA LEU A 57 10.52 1.45 0.17
C LEU A 57 9.78 0.16 0.51
N ILE A 58 8.78 0.24 1.37
CA ILE A 58 7.86 -0.86 1.68
C ILE A 58 6.49 -0.51 1.12
N LEU A 59 5.95 -1.40 0.30
CA LEU A 59 4.59 -1.30 -0.23
C LEU A 59 3.75 -2.41 0.40
N LEU A 60 2.77 -2.02 1.20
CA LEU A 60 1.80 -2.91 1.83
C LEU A 60 0.53 -2.91 0.98
N SER A 61 0.20 -4.04 0.39
CA SER A 61 -0.96 -4.21 -0.51
C SER A 61 -1.15 -3.03 -1.47
N PRO A 62 -0.17 -2.72 -2.33
CA PRO A 62 -0.30 -1.63 -3.29
C PRO A 62 -1.54 -1.85 -4.15
N LEU A 63 -2.32 -0.79 -4.35
CA LEU A 63 -3.47 -0.82 -5.24
C LEU A 63 -3.00 -0.96 -6.70
N PHE A 64 -2.83 -2.19 -7.16
CA PHE A 64 -2.33 -2.55 -8.48
C PHE A 64 -3.49 -3.10 -9.32
N CYS A 65 -3.79 -2.45 -10.45
CA CYS A 65 -4.92 -2.80 -11.33
C CYS A 65 -6.20 -3.10 -10.52
N PRO A 66 -6.76 -2.11 -9.82
CA PRO A 66 -7.91 -2.33 -8.95
C PRO A 66 -9.07 -3.00 -9.69
N LEU A 67 -9.76 -3.90 -9.01
CA LEU A 67 -11.00 -4.49 -9.49
C LEU A 67 -12.12 -3.44 -9.35
N LEU A 68 -12.13 -2.47 -10.27
CA LEU A 68 -12.94 -1.24 -10.18
C LEU A 68 -14.45 -1.52 -10.24
N ASP A 69 -14.87 -2.59 -10.91
CA ASP A 69 -16.29 -2.89 -11.13
C ASP A 69 -16.99 -3.49 -9.90
N SER A 70 -16.24 -3.97 -8.90
CA SER A 70 -16.78 -4.65 -7.72
C SER A 70 -16.84 -3.79 -6.45
N VAL A 71 -16.33 -2.55 -6.49
CA VAL A 71 -16.06 -1.76 -5.28
C VAL A 71 -16.70 -0.38 -5.36
N ASP A 72 -17.47 -0.04 -4.33
CA ASP A 72 -17.97 1.31 -4.10
C ASP A 72 -16.90 2.15 -3.38
N TYR A 73 -16.07 2.85 -4.16
CA TYR A 73 -15.02 3.72 -3.65
C TYR A 73 -15.55 5.03 -3.05
N GLU A 74 -16.85 5.33 -3.18
CA GLU A 74 -17.45 6.49 -2.50
C GLU A 74 -17.74 6.19 -1.02
N ASN A 75 -17.72 4.91 -0.63
CA ASN A 75 -18.00 4.46 0.72
C ASN A 75 -16.81 3.71 1.35
N VAL A 76 -16.06 4.42 2.20
CA VAL A 76 -14.93 3.89 2.98
C VAL A 76 -15.31 2.61 3.75
N GLN A 77 -16.52 2.52 4.30
CA GLN A 77 -16.93 1.32 5.04
C GLN A 77 -17.15 0.14 4.10
N SER A 78 -17.80 0.34 2.95
CA SER A 78 -17.99 -0.71 1.94
C SER A 78 -16.65 -1.20 1.40
N TYR A 79 -15.76 -0.27 1.05
CA TYR A 79 -14.41 -0.57 0.58
C TYR A 79 -13.65 -1.46 1.58
N TRP A 80 -13.59 -1.05 2.85
CA TRP A 80 -12.86 -1.81 3.87
C TRP A 80 -13.59 -3.06 4.34
N ALA A 81 -14.92 -3.13 4.25
CA ALA A 81 -15.65 -4.37 4.47
C ALA A 81 -15.22 -5.44 3.45
N LEU A 82 -14.92 -5.05 2.21
CA LEU A 82 -14.30 -5.96 1.23
C LEU A 82 -12.82 -6.21 1.57
N GLY A 83 -12.02 -5.17 1.77
CA GLY A 83 -10.56 -5.30 1.98
C GLY A 83 -10.13 -6.15 3.19
N VAL A 84 -11.01 -6.33 4.18
CA VAL A 84 -10.76 -7.22 5.33
C VAL A 84 -11.30 -8.64 5.13
N GLN A 85 -12.21 -8.85 4.18
CA GLN A 85 -12.80 -10.16 3.91
C GLN A 85 -11.91 -10.97 2.97
N PRO A 86 -11.89 -12.31 3.12
CA PRO A 86 -12.66 -13.10 4.09
C PRO A 86 -11.97 -13.25 5.45
N THR A 87 -10.83 -12.61 5.68
CA THR A 87 -9.99 -12.88 6.85
C THR A 87 -10.50 -12.34 8.17
N HIS A 88 -11.10 -11.15 8.13
CA HIS A 88 -11.45 -10.38 9.31
C HIS A 88 -12.84 -9.78 9.15
N HIS A 89 -13.44 -9.45 10.28
CA HIS A 89 -14.62 -8.60 10.32
C HIS A 89 -14.20 -7.13 10.29
N PHE A 90 -15.03 -6.29 9.68
CA PHE A 90 -14.84 -4.84 9.59
C PHE A 90 -14.64 -4.17 10.97
N ASP A 91 -15.17 -4.75 12.05
CA ASP A 91 -14.94 -4.26 13.42
C ASP A 91 -13.45 -4.18 13.80
N THR A 92 -12.58 -4.98 13.16
CA THR A 92 -11.13 -4.96 13.37
C THR A 92 -10.50 -3.64 12.92
N ILE A 93 -11.02 -3.06 11.84
CA ILE A 93 -10.48 -1.82 11.24
C ILE A 93 -11.26 -0.57 11.65
N LYS A 94 -12.48 -0.74 12.18
CA LYS A 94 -13.36 0.35 12.63
C LYS A 94 -12.70 1.45 13.47
N PRO A 95 -11.76 1.17 14.41
CA PRO A 95 -11.07 2.22 15.16
C PRO A 95 -10.21 3.16 14.30
N TYR A 96 -9.79 2.72 13.13
CA TYR A 96 -8.92 3.46 12.21
C TYR A 96 -9.71 4.16 11.10
N VAL A 97 -10.99 3.84 10.91
CA VAL A 97 -11.84 4.43 9.86
C VAL A 97 -12.22 5.86 10.20
N GLN A 98 -12.02 6.77 9.25
CA GLN A 98 -12.43 8.17 9.35
C GLN A 98 -13.87 8.34 8.86
N ASN A 99 -14.78 8.78 9.74
CA ASN A 99 -16.21 8.93 9.45
C ASN A 99 -16.58 10.06 8.46
N HIS A 100 -15.62 10.88 8.02
CA HIS A 100 -15.91 12.17 7.39
C HIS A 100 -14.99 12.54 6.23
N THR A 101 -14.51 11.57 5.45
CA THR A 101 -13.68 11.91 4.29
C THR A 101 -14.57 11.89 3.05
N PRO A 102 -15.24 13.02 2.67
CA PRO A 102 -15.76 13.14 1.32
C PRO A 102 -14.56 12.98 0.39
N MET A 103 -14.75 12.11 -0.60
CA MET A 103 -13.81 11.80 -1.67
C MET A 103 -12.93 13.01 -2.00
N LEU A 104 -11.72 13.04 -1.44
CA LEU A 104 -10.75 14.01 -1.89
C LEU A 104 -10.47 13.57 -3.32
N THR A 105 -10.76 14.42 -4.30
CA THR A 105 -10.39 14.23 -5.72
C THR A 105 -8.96 13.69 -5.88
N LYS A 106 -8.08 14.02 -4.92
CA LYS A 106 -6.74 13.46 -4.76
C LYS A 106 -6.72 11.93 -4.68
N GLN A 107 -7.53 11.28 -3.85
CA GLN A 107 -7.55 9.82 -3.71
C GLN A 107 -8.13 9.14 -4.95
N HIS A 108 -9.17 9.70 -5.57
CA HIS A 108 -9.70 9.20 -6.85
C HIS A 108 -8.64 9.16 -7.96
N ALA A 109 -7.76 10.17 -8.03
CA ALA A 109 -6.64 10.14 -8.97
C ALA A 109 -5.62 9.02 -8.66
N LEU A 110 -5.46 8.64 -7.38
CA LEU A 110 -4.56 7.54 -6.98
C LEU A 110 -5.14 6.16 -7.37
N PHE A 111 -6.47 6.01 -7.42
CA PHE A 111 -7.09 4.77 -7.94
C PHE A 111 -6.83 4.55 -9.43
N LEU A 112 -6.58 5.62 -10.18
CA LEU A 112 -6.25 5.58 -11.61
C LEU A 112 -4.75 5.59 -11.88
N PHE A 113 -3.93 5.41 -10.85
CA PHE A 113 -2.48 5.42 -11.00
C PHE A 113 -2.00 4.18 -11.75
N GLU A 114 -1.22 4.39 -12.81
CA GLU A 114 -0.60 3.31 -13.57
C GLU A 114 0.84 3.07 -13.08
N TRP A 115 1.13 1.82 -12.74
CA TRP A 115 2.45 1.42 -12.28
C TRP A 115 3.35 1.12 -13.48
N GLU A 116 4.44 1.88 -13.62
CA GLU A 116 5.41 1.73 -14.70
C GLU A 116 6.74 1.14 -14.20
N LYS A 117 7.40 0.31 -15.02
CA LYS A 117 8.66 -0.36 -14.63
C LYS A 117 9.79 0.64 -14.40
N GLU A 118 9.80 1.71 -15.18
CA GLU A 118 10.77 2.81 -15.17
C GLU A 118 10.85 3.48 -13.80
N MET A 119 9.71 3.55 -13.10
CA MET A 119 9.64 4.09 -11.74
C MET A 119 10.52 3.30 -10.78
N PHE A 120 10.54 1.97 -10.90
CA PHE A 120 11.30 1.07 -10.02
C PHE A 120 12.75 0.88 -10.45
N ASP A 121 13.03 0.96 -11.75
CA ASP A 121 14.41 0.92 -12.25
C ASP A 121 15.24 2.10 -11.74
N SER A 122 14.63 3.29 -11.62
CA SER A 122 15.28 4.45 -11.00
C SER A 122 15.63 4.20 -9.53
N LEU A 123 14.71 3.61 -8.76
CA LEU A 123 14.94 3.28 -7.35
C LEU A 123 16.08 2.27 -7.18
N LYS A 124 16.07 1.17 -7.96
CA LYS A 124 17.14 0.16 -7.94
C LYS A 124 18.51 0.74 -8.28
N LYS A 125 18.59 1.62 -9.29
CA LYS A 125 19.85 2.30 -9.66
C LYS A 125 20.43 3.15 -8.53
N ASN A 126 19.57 3.65 -7.63
CA ASN A 126 19.97 4.42 -6.45
C ASN A 126 20.19 3.56 -5.20
N GLY A 127 20.19 2.22 -5.34
CA GLY A 127 20.43 1.30 -4.24
C GLY A 127 19.29 1.23 -3.22
N ILE A 128 18.06 1.59 -3.62
CA ILE A 128 16.88 1.50 -2.76
C ILE A 128 16.39 0.05 -2.74
N GLU A 129 16.27 -0.52 -1.54
CA GLU A 129 15.60 -1.80 -1.29
C GLU A 129 14.09 -1.63 -1.46
N ILE A 130 13.43 -2.55 -2.16
CA ILE A 130 11.98 -2.50 -2.39
C ILE A 130 11.38 -3.80 -1.87
N ASN A 131 10.47 -3.68 -0.91
CA ASN A 131 9.75 -4.80 -0.32
C ASN A 131 8.26 -4.63 -0.55
N VAL A 132 7.60 -5.66 -1.09
CA VAL A 132 6.17 -5.64 -1.42
C VAL A 132 5.47 -6.78 -0.70
N TYR A 133 4.38 -6.47 -0.01
CA TYR A 133 3.59 -7.43 0.74
C TYR A 133 2.19 -7.48 0.16
N LEU A 134 1.69 -8.68 -0.15
CA LEU A 134 0.42 -8.90 -0.84
C LEU A 134 -0.45 -9.92 -0.08
N GLY A 135 -1.76 -9.68 -0.06
CA GLY A 135 -2.74 -10.64 0.42
C GLY A 135 -2.99 -11.71 -0.63
N GLY A 136 -2.92 -13.00 -0.28
CA GLY A 136 -3.12 -14.09 -1.25
C GLY A 136 -4.56 -14.26 -1.72
N ILE A 137 -5.53 -13.71 -0.98
CA ILE A 137 -6.97 -13.77 -1.25
C ILE A 137 -7.60 -12.38 -1.26
N ASP A 138 -6.83 -11.40 -1.72
CA ASP A 138 -7.23 -9.99 -1.78
C ASP A 138 -8.41 -9.78 -2.75
N PRO A 139 -9.57 -9.27 -2.28
CA PRO A 139 -10.72 -9.03 -3.14
C PRO A 139 -10.67 -7.70 -3.91
N LEU A 140 -9.68 -6.84 -3.65
CA LEU A 140 -9.58 -5.51 -4.25
C LEU A 140 -8.64 -5.45 -5.45
N ILE A 141 -7.67 -6.39 -5.53
CA ILE A 141 -6.67 -6.44 -6.60
C ILE A 141 -6.41 -7.88 -7.06
N GLU A 142 -5.93 -8.02 -8.30
CA GLU A 142 -5.40 -9.29 -8.80
C GLU A 142 -3.98 -9.53 -8.28
N SER A 143 -3.88 -10.17 -7.11
CA SER A 143 -2.60 -10.36 -6.40
C SER A 143 -1.57 -11.18 -7.19
N THR A 144 -2.01 -12.05 -8.09
CA THR A 144 -1.10 -12.80 -8.99
C THR A 144 -0.46 -11.87 -10.02
N GLU A 145 -1.23 -10.94 -10.60
CA GLU A 145 -0.71 -9.96 -11.55
C GLU A 145 0.22 -8.97 -10.86
N ALA A 146 -0.15 -8.51 -9.66
CA ALA A 146 0.70 -7.68 -8.83
C ALA A 146 2.04 -8.38 -8.53
N LEU A 147 2.01 -9.64 -8.09
CA LEU A 147 3.23 -10.43 -7.89
C LEU A 147 4.09 -10.48 -9.16
N ASP A 148 3.48 -10.81 -10.29
CA ASP A 148 4.19 -10.95 -11.56
C ASP A 148 4.85 -9.64 -12.02
N PHE A 149 4.21 -8.51 -11.74
CA PHE A 149 4.78 -7.19 -11.98
C PHE A 149 5.92 -6.88 -11.00
N PHE A 150 5.65 -6.92 -9.68
CA PHE A 150 6.58 -6.47 -8.64
C PHE A 150 7.84 -7.34 -8.49
N LYS A 151 7.76 -8.64 -8.76
CA LYS A 151 8.91 -9.57 -8.60
C LYS A 151 10.09 -9.25 -9.52
N ALA A 152 9.89 -8.44 -10.57
CA ALA A 152 10.96 -8.02 -11.47
C ALA A 152 11.91 -6.99 -10.85
N PHE A 153 11.54 -6.37 -9.73
CA PHE A 153 12.30 -5.27 -9.14
C PHE A 153 12.25 -5.17 -7.62
N ALA A 154 11.45 -6.00 -6.94
CA ALA A 154 11.30 -6.02 -5.50
C ALA A 154 11.39 -7.43 -4.93
N SER A 155 11.67 -7.53 -3.64
CA SER A 155 11.35 -8.75 -2.88
C SER A 155 9.85 -8.72 -2.57
N VAL A 156 9.15 -9.81 -2.90
CA VAL A 156 7.68 -9.87 -2.77
C VAL A 156 7.29 -11.02 -1.85
N TRP A 157 6.41 -10.73 -0.88
CA TRP A 157 5.83 -11.70 0.03
C TRP A 157 4.32 -11.82 -0.20
N ILE A 158 3.85 -13.05 -0.39
CA ILE A 158 2.41 -13.36 -0.43
C ILE A 158 1.99 -14.02 0.88
N TYR A 159 1.02 -13.39 1.52
CA TYR A 159 0.34 -13.89 2.71
C TYR A 159 -0.87 -14.70 2.24
N ARG A 160 -0.63 -15.99 1.97
CA ARG A 160 -1.57 -16.88 1.24
C ARG A 160 -3.04 -16.82 1.69
N HIS A 161 -3.28 -16.59 2.97
CA HIS A 161 -4.62 -16.62 3.57
C HIS A 161 -5.07 -15.25 4.04
N PHE A 162 -4.44 -14.16 3.59
CA PHE A 162 -4.75 -12.81 4.00
C PHE A 162 -5.43 -12.02 2.88
N ALA A 163 -6.37 -11.17 3.27
CA ALA A 163 -6.98 -10.18 2.40
C ALA A 163 -6.09 -8.93 2.27
N HIS A 164 -6.65 -7.84 1.74
CA HIS A 164 -5.95 -6.58 1.50
C HIS A 164 -5.26 -6.01 2.74
N LEU A 165 -5.86 -6.14 3.93
CA LEU A 165 -5.32 -5.56 5.17
C LEU A 165 -4.07 -6.27 5.72
N LEU A 166 -3.68 -7.44 5.19
CA LEU A 166 -2.50 -8.23 5.61
C LEU A 166 -2.43 -8.60 7.11
N CYS A 167 -3.48 -8.35 7.88
CA CYS A 167 -3.59 -8.72 9.28
C CYS A 167 -4.78 -9.63 9.50
#